data_AF-X6IY96-F1
#
_entry.id   AF-X6IY96-F1
#
_cell.length_a   1.000
_cell.length_b   1.000
_cell.length_c   1.000
_cell.angle_alpha   90.00
_cell.angle_beta   90.00
_cell.angle_gamma   90.00
#
_symmetry.space_group_name_H-M   'P 1'
#
loop_
_entity.id
_entity.type
_entity.pdbx_description
1 polymer ?
#
loop_
_entity_poly.entity_id
_entity_poly.type
_entity_poly.pdbx_seq_one_letter_code
_entity_poly.pdbx_strand_id
1 'polypeptide(L)' 'MKEFHCGSLVPGCEWHTRAGEEAEVMRRAVDHMRETHGETVIRETMIEAIRSRIEKVRDAA' A
#
# COMPACT_ATOMS: atom_id res chain seq x y z
N MET A 1 13.23 -6.48 0.54
CA MET A 1 11.83 -6.24 0.96
C MET A 1 11.09 -5.29 0.02
N LYS A 2 9.77 -5.23 0.16
CA LYS A 2 8.87 -4.29 -0.51
C LYS A 2 8.19 -3.41 0.55
N GLU A 3 7.97 -2.13 0.24
CA GLU A 3 7.31 -1.19 1.14
C GLU A 3 6.30 -0.33 0.39
N PHE A 4 5.23 0.07 1.08
CA PHE A 4 4.24 1.02 0.61
C PHE A 4 3.93 2.04 1.70
N HIS A 5 3.81 3.31 1.29
CA HIS A 5 3.43 4.44 2.14
C HIS A 5 2.08 4.98 1.69
N CYS A 6 1.03 4.86 2.51
CA CYS A 6 -0.31 5.36 2.16
C CYS A 6 -0.30 6.87 1.91
N GLY A 7 0.52 7.64 2.64
CA GLY A 7 0.70 9.08 2.44
C GLY A 7 1.10 9.50 1.01
N SER A 8 1.69 8.59 0.22
CA SER A 8 2.01 8.84 -1.19
C SER A 8 0.80 8.75 -2.13
N LEU A 9 -0.32 8.21 -1.65
CA LEU A 9 -1.59 8.06 -2.35
C LEU A 9 -2.68 8.93 -1.72
N VAL A 10 -2.82 8.88 -0.39
CA VAL A 10 -3.81 9.64 0.39
C VAL A 10 -3.06 10.66 1.25
N PRO A 11 -3.08 11.95 0.88
CA PRO A 11 -2.40 12.99 1.64
C PRO A 11 -2.86 13.03 3.10
N GLY A 12 -1.90 13.07 4.03
CA GLY A 12 -2.17 13.09 5.47
C GLY A 12 -2.30 11.72 6.13
N CYS A 13 -2.22 10.61 5.38
CA CYS A 13 -2.15 9.28 5.96
C CYS A 13 -0.69 8.90 6.30
N GLU A 14 -0.43 8.53 7.55
CA GLU A 14 0.89 8.13 8.03
C GLU A 14 1.12 6.61 7.97
N TRP A 15 0.12 5.84 7.54
CA TRP A 15 0.22 4.39 7.51
C TRP A 15 1.21 3.90 6.45
N HIS A 16 2.05 2.95 6.83
CA HIS A 16 3.00 2.28 5.95
C HIS A 16 3.11 0.79 6.29
N THR A 17 3.49 -0.03 5.32
CA THR A 17 3.70 -1.47 5.51
C THR A 17 4.87 -1.97 4.69
N ARG A 18 5.56 -2.99 5.19
CA ARG A 18 6.63 -3.72 4.49
C ARG A 18 6.43 -5.23 4.55
N ALA A 19 6.77 -5.92 3.46
CA ALA A 19 6.74 -7.38 3.38
C ALA A 19 7.76 -7.91 2.36
N GLY A 20 8.03 -9.22 2.40
CA GLY A 20 8.93 -9.86 1.44
C GLY A 20 8.34 -9.89 0.02
N GLU A 21 7.02 -10.06 -0.06
CA GLU A 21 6.29 -10.18 -1.31
C GLU A 21 5.40 -8.97 -1.59
N GLU A 22 5.36 -8.57 -2.87
CA GLU A 22 4.52 -7.47 -3.33
C GLU A 22 3.03 -7.76 -3.13
N ALA A 23 2.60 -9.02 -3.31
CA ALA A 23 1.22 -9.45 -3.08
C ALA A 23 0.77 -9.20 -1.63
N GLU A 24 1.66 -9.39 -0.66
CA GLU A 24 1.36 -9.15 0.75
C GLU A 24 1.26 -7.64 1.07
N VAL A 25 2.15 -6.82 0.50
CA VAL A 25 2.06 -5.36 0.59
C VAL A 25 0.74 -4.87 -0.04
N MET A 26 0.40 -5.36 -1.23
CA MET A 26 -0.85 -5.03 -1.93
C MET A 26 -2.08 -5.38 -1.09
N ARG A 27 -2.12 -6.60 -0.53
CA ARG A 27 -3.23 -7.04 0.32
C ARG A 27 -3.43 -6.10 1.51
N ARG A 28 -2.36 -5.82 2.26
CA ARG A 28 -2.41 -4.93 3.44
C ARG A 28 -2.84 -3.52 3.07
N ALA A 29 -2.33 -3.00 1.94
CA ALA A 29 -2.71 -1.66 1.47
C ALA A 29 -4.21 -1.59 1.13
N VAL A 30 -4.76 -2.60 0.45
CA VAL A 30 -6.19 -2.66 0.12
C VAL A 30 -7.05 -2.81 1.37
N ASP A 31 -6.64 -3.64 2.32
CA ASP A 31 -7.35 -3.81 3.60
C ASP A 31 -7.37 -2.48 4.37
N HIS A 32 -6.23 -1.78 4.44
CA HIS A 32 -6.15 -0.44 5.04
C HIS A 32 -7.07 0.58 4.35
N MET A 33 -7.15 0.59 3.02
CA MET A 33 -8.08 1.48 2.28
C MET A 33 -9.54 1.23 2.70
N ARG A 34 -9.93 -0.02 2.92
CA ARG A 34 -11.28 -0.38 3.35
C ARG A 34 -11.56 0.05 4.78
N GLU A 35 -10.63 -0.24 5.69
CA GLU A 35 -10.83 -0.05 7.13
C GLU A 35 -10.65 1.40 7.58
N THR A 36 -9.65 2.10 7.03
CA THR A 36 -9.26 3.46 7.47
C THR A 36 -9.86 4.54 6.61
N HIS A 37 -9.93 4.34 5.28
CA HIS A 37 -10.45 5.33 4.35
C HIS A 37 -11.93 5.08 3.97
N GLY A 38 -12.53 3.98 4.46
CA GLY A 38 -13.93 3.64 4.18
C GLY A 38 -14.16 3.29 2.71
N GLU A 39 -13.12 2.89 1.98
CA GLU A 39 -13.20 2.63 0.55
C GLU A 39 -13.94 1.30 0.31
N THR A 40 -15.24 1.39 0.02
CA THR A 40 -16.11 0.22 -0.15
C THR A 40 -15.95 -0.44 -1.53
N VAL A 41 -15.45 0.30 -2.52
CA VAL A 41 -15.24 -0.18 -3.89
C VAL A 41 -13.82 0.09 -4.32
N ILE A 42 -13.01 -0.97 -4.41
CA ILE A 42 -11.63 -0.89 -4.86
C ILE A 42 -11.59 -1.04 -6.38
N ARG A 43 -11.35 0.06 -7.09
CA ARG A 43 -11.25 0.09 -8.55
C ARG A 43 -9.89 -0.42 -9.03
N GLU A 44 -9.83 -0.94 -10.25
CA GLU A 44 -8.56 -1.37 -10.87
C GLU A 44 -7.53 -0.24 -10.92
N THR A 45 -7.96 0.99 -11.22
CA THR A 45 -7.07 2.16 -11.23
C THR A 45 -6.44 2.45 -9.86
N MET A 46 -7.14 2.13 -8.76
CA MET A 46 -6.60 2.24 -7.41
C MET A 46 -5.56 1.15 -7.14
N ILE A 47 -5.84 -0.09 -7.58
CA ILE A 47 -4.88 -1.20 -7.51
C ILE A 47 -3.60 -0.85 -8.27
N GLU A 48 -3.71 -0.28 -9.46
CA GLU A 48 -2.56 0.17 -10.25
C GLU A 48 -1.82 1.33 -9.56
N ALA A 49 -2.55 2.28 -8.98
CA ALA A 49 -1.97 3.39 -8.24
C ALA A 49 -1.18 2.92 -7.01
N ILE A 50 -1.72 1.96 -6.24
CA ILE A 50 -1.03 1.34 -5.11
C ILE A 50 0.21 0.60 -5.61
N ARG A 51 0.07 -0.27 -6.61
CA ARG A 51 1.18 -1.06 -7.17
C ARG A 51 2.33 -0.17 -7.66
N SER A 52 2.03 0.92 -8.36
CA SER A 52 3.02 1.86 -8.86
C SER A 52 3.79 2.60 -7.76
N ARG A 53 3.30 2.59 -6.51
CA ARG A 53 3.90 3.24 -5.34
C ARG A 53 4.59 2.25 -4.40
N ILE A 54 4.62 0.96 -4.74
CA ILE A 54 5.37 -0.04 -3.97
C ILE A 54 6.84 0.06 -4.34
N GLU A 55 7.69 0.36 -3.36
CA GLU A 55 9.12 0.50 -3.56
C GLU A 55 9.88 -0.76 -3.12
N LYS A 56 10.99 -1.05 -3.81
CA LYS A 56 11.95 -2.06 -3.36
C LYS A 56 12.85 -1.42 -2.31
N VAL A 57 12.78 -1.93 -1.09
CA VAL A 57 13.65 -1.49 0.00
C VAL A 57 14.65 -2.59 0.35
N ARG A 58 15.87 -2.18 0.67
CA ARG A 58 16.90 -3.10 1.17
C ARG A 58 16.50 -3.52 2.58
N ASP A 59 16.61 -4.81 2.86
CA ASP A 59 16.63 -5.29 4.25
C ASP A 59 17.85 -4.67 4.93
N ALA A 60 17.62 -3.85 5.95
CA ALA A 60 18.69 -3.47 6.85
C ALA A 60 19.07 -4.75 7.62
N ALA A 61 20.30 -5.20 7.38
CA ALA A 61 20.87 -6.45 7.88
C ALA A 61 20.94 -6.51 9.41
#